data_AF-A0A9W6RV99-F1
#
_entry.id   AF-A0A9W6RV99-F1
#
_cell.length_a   1.000
_cell.length_b   1.000
_cell.length_c   1.000
_cell.angle_alpha   90.00
_cell.angle_beta   90.00
_cell.angle_gamma   90.00
#
_symmetry.space_group_name_H-M   'P 1'
#
loop_
_entity.id
_entity.type
_entity.pdbx_description
1 polymer ?
#
loop_
_entity_poly.entity_id
_entity_poly.type
_entity_poly.pdbx_seq_one_letter_code
_entity_poly.pdbx_strand_id
1 'polypeptide(L)'
;MNEIERYLDRLSARLRGSGADVSRVLAETEEHLRDAVRDGVADGLTEEDAARRAVTRFGSPWAVARRFGGRPAWVLIAPELARLVPSAAAGLVAIGVSGVLAQVLGWLFGPAFVAGDLPWVRYTPQRCAELGHPAHGCLDAVVRDHFGEVVGGRVAAGVLGLLVLGGYALVRRRLGAARVTPMPGVLPVAGTALYGVATAVLLIDGMNLATAGGAHAGSGQCWSAGVVALVMFLAYARTLYREHFSRSTA
;
A
#
# COMPACT_ATOMS: atom_id res chain seq x y z
N MET A 1 -45.32 -10.57 23.90
CA MET A 1 -44.27 -10.22 22.91
C MET A 1 -44.91 -10.14 21.54
N ASN A 2 -45.06 -8.93 21.00
CA ASN A 2 -45.77 -8.69 19.74
C ASN A 2 -44.93 -9.13 18.51
N GLU A 3 -45.49 -9.12 17.30
CA GLU A 3 -44.77 -9.50 16.07
C GLU A 3 -43.61 -8.55 15.74
N ILE A 4 -43.75 -7.25 16.02
CA ILE A 4 -42.73 -6.23 15.78
C ILE A 4 -41.51 -6.46 16.67
N GLU A 5 -41.69 -6.72 17.97
CA GLU A 5 -40.63 -7.01 18.94
C GLU A 5 -39.83 -8.24 18.51
N ARG A 6 -40.51 -9.34 18.16
CA ARG A 6 -39.84 -10.55 17.61
C ARG A 6 -39.08 -10.26 16.32
N TYR A 7 -39.55 -9.33 15.51
CA TYR A 7 -38.86 -8.93 14.28
C TYR A 7 -37.60 -8.12 14.61
N LEU A 8 -37.70 -7.12 15.49
CA LEU A 8 -36.58 -6.27 15.92
C LEU A 8 -35.50 -7.07 16.65
N ASP A 9 -35.87 -8.04 17.49
CA ASP A 9 -34.91 -8.95 18.15
C ASP A 9 -34.13 -9.79 17.13
N ARG A 10 -34.80 -10.29 16.09
CA ARG A 10 -34.13 -11.04 15.02
C ARG A 10 -33.23 -10.13 14.18
N LEU A 11 -33.62 -8.87 13.98
CA LEU A 11 -32.85 -7.88 13.25
C LEU A 11 -31.61 -7.44 14.05
N SER A 12 -31.75 -7.14 15.34
CA SER A 12 -30.68 -6.72 16.24
C SER A 12 -29.57 -7.76 16.33
N ALA A 13 -29.94 -9.05 16.44
CA ALA A 13 -29.00 -10.17 16.44
C ALA A 13 -28.19 -10.33 15.13
N ARG A 14 -28.59 -9.64 14.05
CA ARG A 14 -27.98 -9.75 12.71
C ARG A 14 -27.28 -8.47 12.26
N LEU A 15 -27.64 -7.32 12.82
CA LEU A 15 -26.99 -6.06 12.51
C LEU A 15 -25.53 -6.07 12.97
N ARG A 16 -24.67 -5.47 12.16
CA ARG A 16 -23.25 -5.28 12.45
C ARG A 16 -22.94 -3.80 12.30
N GLY A 17 -22.20 -3.24 13.25
CA GLY A 17 -21.86 -1.81 13.25
C GLY A 17 -21.55 -1.31 14.66
N SER A 18 -21.37 -0.01 14.79
CA SER A 18 -21.29 0.63 16.10
C SER A 18 -22.63 0.53 16.83
N GLY A 19 -22.61 0.55 18.17
CA GLY A 19 -23.86 0.50 18.95
C GLY A 19 -24.84 1.63 18.58
N ALA A 20 -24.32 2.83 18.31
CA ALA A 20 -25.13 3.97 17.86
C ALA A 20 -25.78 3.74 16.50
N ASP A 21 -25.06 3.14 15.54
CA ASP A 21 -25.63 2.81 14.22
C ASP A 21 -26.70 1.73 14.32
N VAL A 22 -26.46 0.70 15.15
CA VAL A 22 -27.43 -0.38 15.39
C VAL A 22 -28.70 0.19 16.03
N SER A 23 -28.57 0.99 17.09
CA SER A 23 -29.71 1.63 17.76
C SER A 23 -30.49 2.54 16.82
N ARG A 24 -29.80 3.34 15.97
CA ARG A 24 -30.46 4.20 14.98
C ARG A 24 -31.29 3.39 13.98
N VAL A 25 -30.72 2.33 13.41
CA VAL A 25 -31.42 1.47 12.44
C VAL A 25 -32.62 0.76 13.08
N LEU A 26 -32.48 0.29 14.32
CA LEU A 26 -33.58 -0.33 15.05
C LEU A 26 -34.72 0.67 15.33
N ALA A 27 -34.40 1.87 15.79
CA ALA A 27 -35.40 2.91 16.06
C ALA A 27 -36.16 3.32 14.79
N GLU A 28 -35.46 3.55 13.68
CA GLU A 28 -36.08 3.91 12.39
C GLU A 28 -36.93 2.75 11.83
N THR A 29 -36.47 1.51 11.99
CA THR A 29 -37.25 0.33 11.58
C THR A 29 -38.51 0.17 12.43
N GLU A 30 -38.42 0.37 13.74
CA GLU A 30 -39.55 0.32 14.67
C GLU A 30 -40.60 1.38 14.35
N GLU A 31 -40.16 2.62 14.08
CA GLU A 31 -41.03 3.73 13.67
C GLU A 31 -41.82 3.38 12.40
N HIS A 32 -41.15 2.96 11.33
CA HIS A 32 -41.83 2.59 10.10
C HIS A 32 -42.77 1.39 10.23
N LEU A 33 -42.43 0.42 11.08
CA LEU A 33 -43.33 -0.70 11.37
C LEU A 33 -44.58 -0.22 12.12
N ARG A 34 -44.44 0.67 13.11
CA ARG A 34 -45.57 1.26 13.81
C ARG A 34 -46.44 2.10 12.90
N ASP A 35 -45.86 2.88 12.00
CA ASP A 35 -46.59 3.66 10.99
C ASP A 35 -47.43 2.76 10.09
N ALA A 36 -46.82 1.69 9.56
CA ALA A 36 -47.54 0.72 8.74
C ALA A 36 -48.66 -0.02 9.50
N VAL A 37 -48.51 -0.23 10.82
CA VAL A 37 -49.61 -0.77 11.65
C VAL A 37 -50.73 0.24 11.80
N ARG A 38 -50.42 1.51 12.07
CA ARG A 38 -51.44 2.58 12.18
C ARG A 38 -52.25 2.69 10.90
N ASP A 39 -51.59 2.65 9.74
CA ASP A 39 -52.25 2.65 8.43
C ASP A 39 -53.16 1.43 8.26
N GLY A 40 -52.67 0.23 8.63
CA GLY A 40 -53.46 -1.01 8.53
C GLY A 40 -54.69 -1.01 9.43
N VAL A 41 -54.59 -0.43 10.63
CA VAL A 41 -55.74 -0.28 11.54
C VAL A 41 -56.73 0.76 11.02
N ALA A 42 -56.25 1.86 10.43
CA ALA A 42 -57.11 2.84 9.76
C ALA A 42 -57.87 2.22 8.57
N ASP A 43 -57.27 1.24 7.90
CA ASP A 43 -57.90 0.42 6.85
C ASP A 43 -58.84 -0.69 7.38
N GLY A 44 -59.06 -0.75 8.71
CA GLY A 44 -59.99 -1.69 9.34
C GLY A 44 -59.43 -3.05 9.70
N LEU A 45 -58.11 -3.25 9.64
CA LEU A 45 -57.48 -4.48 10.15
C LEU A 45 -57.43 -4.48 11.67
N THR A 46 -57.37 -5.68 12.26
CA THR A 46 -56.97 -5.82 13.66
C THR A 46 -55.51 -5.41 13.82
N GLU A 47 -55.12 -4.96 15.01
CA GLU A 47 -53.73 -4.57 15.28
C GLU A 47 -52.75 -5.73 15.02
N GLU A 48 -53.13 -6.97 15.37
CA GLU A 48 -52.32 -8.17 15.10
C GLU A 48 -52.15 -8.45 13.61
N ASP A 49 -53.22 -8.35 12.83
CA ASP A 49 -53.16 -8.58 11.38
C ASP A 49 -52.43 -7.45 10.65
N ALA A 50 -52.60 -6.21 11.11
CA ALA A 50 -51.85 -5.06 10.65
C ALA A 50 -50.34 -5.24 10.91
N ALA A 51 -49.94 -5.68 12.11
CA ALA A 51 -48.55 -5.97 12.45
C ALA A 51 -47.96 -7.10 11.60
N ARG A 52 -48.70 -8.19 11.40
CA ARG A 52 -48.29 -9.32 10.57
C ARG A 52 -48.11 -8.91 9.11
N ARG A 53 -49.03 -8.08 8.60
CA ARG A 53 -48.97 -7.51 7.25
C ARG A 53 -47.80 -6.53 7.10
N ALA A 54 -47.56 -5.68 8.09
CA ALA A 54 -46.46 -4.73 8.11
C ALA A 54 -45.10 -5.46 8.03
N VAL A 55 -44.87 -6.46 8.89
CA VAL A 55 -43.64 -7.29 8.87
C VAL A 55 -43.48 -8.02 7.53
N THR A 56 -44.56 -8.60 6.99
CA THR A 56 -44.52 -9.29 5.70
C THR A 56 -44.13 -8.35 4.56
N ARG A 57 -44.66 -7.12 4.55
CA ARG A 57 -44.33 -6.08 3.57
C ARG A 57 -42.90 -5.57 3.73
N PHE A 58 -42.42 -5.44 4.97
CA PHE A 58 -41.06 -4.98 5.28
C PHE A 58 -39.97 -5.97 4.83
N GLY A 59 -40.32 -7.27 4.79
CA GLY A 59 -39.45 -8.34 4.32
C GLY A 59 -38.66 -9.01 5.44
N SER A 60 -37.66 -9.82 5.10
CA SER A 60 -36.93 -10.60 6.11
C SER A 60 -35.91 -9.75 6.90
N PRO A 61 -35.72 -10.01 8.21
CA PRO A 61 -34.69 -9.34 9.01
C PRO A 61 -33.28 -9.48 8.41
N TRP A 62 -33.00 -10.59 7.71
CA TRP A 62 -31.72 -10.82 7.06
C TRP A 62 -31.50 -9.90 5.85
N ALA A 63 -32.53 -9.67 5.04
CA ALA A 63 -32.44 -8.76 3.90
C ALA A 63 -32.17 -7.32 4.36
N VAL A 64 -32.85 -6.89 5.43
CA VAL A 64 -32.63 -5.58 6.07
C VAL A 64 -31.23 -5.51 6.68
N ALA A 65 -30.84 -6.48 7.51
CA ALA A 65 -29.50 -6.51 8.11
C ALA A 65 -28.37 -6.53 7.08
N ARG A 66 -28.54 -7.18 5.93
CA ARG A 66 -27.54 -7.17 4.85
C ARG A 66 -27.45 -5.82 4.14
N ARG A 67 -28.56 -5.07 4.08
CA ARG A 67 -28.59 -3.74 3.45
C ARG A 67 -28.07 -2.64 4.37
N PHE A 68 -28.35 -2.75 5.67
CA PHE A 68 -27.99 -1.74 6.69
C PHE A 68 -26.79 -2.14 7.55
N GLY A 69 -26.32 -3.39 7.48
CA GLY A 69 -25.12 -3.84 8.15
C GLY A 69 -23.91 -3.10 7.60
N GLY A 70 -23.15 -2.46 8.48
CA GLY A 70 -21.95 -1.72 8.11
C GLY A 70 -21.01 -2.61 7.30
N ARG A 71 -20.68 -2.19 6.07
CA ARG A 71 -19.55 -2.80 5.36
C ARG A 71 -18.30 -2.45 6.16
N PRO A 72 -17.45 -3.43 6.50
CA PRO A 72 -16.23 -3.11 7.22
C PRO A 72 -15.39 -2.16 6.34
N ALA A 73 -14.79 -1.14 6.96
CA ALA A 73 -14.13 -0.04 6.24
C ALA A 73 -13.12 -0.55 5.20
N TRP A 74 -12.44 -1.68 5.47
CA TRP A 74 -11.51 -2.32 4.54
C TRP A 74 -12.15 -2.70 3.20
N VAL A 75 -13.43 -3.07 3.15
CA VAL A 75 -14.14 -3.39 1.88
C VAL A 75 -14.34 -2.13 1.04
N LEU A 76 -14.41 -0.95 1.66
CA LEU A 76 -14.55 0.32 0.98
C LEU A 76 -13.20 0.84 0.46
N ILE A 77 -12.12 0.65 1.22
CA ILE A 77 -10.78 1.16 0.87
C ILE A 77 -9.94 0.18 0.04
N ALA A 78 -10.17 -1.14 0.13
CA ALA A 78 -9.38 -2.14 -0.56
C ALA A 78 -9.33 -1.97 -2.08
N PRO A 79 -10.43 -1.63 -2.78
CA PRO A 79 -10.37 -1.36 -4.22
C PRO A 79 -9.48 -0.16 -4.57
N GLU A 80 -9.49 0.88 -3.73
CA GLU A 80 -8.67 2.07 -3.93
C GLU A 80 -7.19 1.78 -3.66
N LEU A 81 -6.87 1.03 -2.60
CA LEU A 81 -5.52 0.57 -2.32
C LEU A 81 -4.99 -0.36 -3.43
N ALA A 82 -5.85 -1.21 -3.99
CA ALA A 82 -5.47 -2.10 -5.09
C ALA A 82 -5.00 -1.33 -6.34
N ARG A 83 -5.44 -0.08 -6.55
CA ARG A 83 -4.99 0.78 -7.65
C ARG A 83 -3.56 1.30 -7.45
N LEU A 84 -3.04 1.31 -6.22
CA LEU A 84 -1.68 1.73 -5.90
C LEU A 84 -0.66 0.58 -6.01
N VAL A 85 -1.13 -0.67 -6.02
CA VAL A 85 -0.29 -1.87 -6.06
C VAL A 85 0.73 -1.84 -7.21
N PRO A 86 0.38 -1.51 -8.47
CA PRO A 86 1.36 -1.49 -9.55
C PRO A 86 2.48 -0.47 -9.34
N SER A 87 2.15 0.70 -8.80
CA SER A 87 3.12 1.77 -8.54
C SER A 87 4.05 1.40 -7.38
N ALA A 88 3.51 0.85 -6.30
CA ALA A 88 4.30 0.36 -5.18
C ALA A 88 5.24 -0.77 -5.62
N ALA A 89 4.74 -1.70 -6.43
CA ALA A 89 5.53 -2.80 -6.96
C ALA A 89 6.61 -2.33 -7.95
N ALA A 90 6.31 -1.33 -8.80
CA ALA A 90 7.31 -0.69 -9.64
C ALA A 90 8.41 -0.01 -8.81
N GLY A 91 8.07 0.60 -7.67
CA GLY A 91 9.05 1.13 -6.74
C GLY A 91 9.97 0.07 -6.16
N LEU A 92 9.42 -1.08 -5.74
CA LEU A 92 10.21 -2.22 -5.28
C LEU A 92 11.14 -2.76 -6.37
N VAL A 93 10.66 -2.86 -7.62
CA VAL A 93 11.49 -3.24 -8.78
C VAL A 93 12.62 -2.23 -8.98
N ALA A 94 12.35 -0.93 -8.89
CA ALA A 94 13.39 0.10 -9.00
C ALA A 94 14.46 -0.05 -7.90
N ILE A 95 14.06 -0.34 -6.65
CA ILE A 95 15.00 -0.68 -5.57
C ILE A 95 15.85 -1.90 -5.97
N GLY A 96 15.23 -2.95 -6.50
CA GLY A 96 15.93 -4.12 -7.05
C GLY A 96 16.97 -3.81 -8.12
N VAL A 97 16.59 -3.01 -9.11
CA VAL A 97 17.49 -2.55 -10.18
C VAL A 97 18.66 -1.77 -9.58
N SER A 98 18.42 -0.96 -8.55
CA SER A 98 19.50 -0.24 -7.87
C SER A 98 20.45 -1.19 -7.11
N GLY A 99 19.96 -2.34 -6.63
CA GLY A 99 20.79 -3.40 -6.05
C GLY A 99 21.68 -4.08 -7.09
N VAL A 100 21.13 -4.39 -8.27
CA VAL A 100 21.92 -4.93 -9.39
C VAL A 100 22.98 -3.92 -9.85
N LEU A 101 22.63 -2.64 -9.95
CA LEU A 101 23.60 -1.60 -10.30
C LEU A 101 24.68 -1.47 -9.23
N ALA A 102 24.32 -1.51 -7.95
CA ALA A 102 25.30 -1.52 -6.85
C ALA A 102 26.23 -2.75 -6.92
N GLN A 103 25.71 -3.93 -7.27
CA GLN A 103 26.53 -5.13 -7.47
C GLN A 103 27.56 -4.94 -8.59
N VAL A 104 27.15 -4.35 -9.72
CA VAL A 104 28.05 -4.05 -10.85
C VAL A 104 29.12 -3.04 -10.44
N LEU A 105 28.74 -1.99 -9.73
CA LEU A 105 29.70 -1.01 -9.21
C LEU A 105 30.69 -1.65 -8.24
N GLY A 106 30.24 -2.58 -7.40
CA GLY A 106 31.10 -3.33 -6.49
C GLY A 106 32.10 -4.24 -7.22
N TRP A 107 31.73 -4.80 -8.37
CA TRP A 107 32.66 -5.55 -9.22
C TRP A 107 33.69 -4.66 -9.91
N LEU A 108 33.29 -3.47 -10.35
CA LEU A 108 34.17 -2.56 -11.10
C LEU A 108 35.11 -1.75 -10.21
N PHE A 109 34.62 -1.30 -9.05
CA PHE A 109 35.31 -0.34 -8.17
C PHE A 109 35.61 -0.91 -6.77
N GLY A 110 35.22 -2.16 -6.52
CA GLY A 110 35.40 -2.85 -5.25
C GLY A 110 34.23 -2.68 -4.28
N PRO A 111 34.02 -3.62 -3.33
CA PRO A 111 32.94 -3.54 -2.34
C PRO A 111 32.96 -2.27 -1.48
N ALA A 112 34.16 -1.75 -1.16
CA ALA A 112 34.33 -0.53 -0.37
C ALA A 112 33.79 0.73 -1.07
N PHE A 113 33.80 0.78 -2.40
CA PHE A 113 33.17 1.87 -3.13
C PHE A 113 31.65 1.92 -2.87
N VAL A 114 31.00 0.77 -2.71
CA VAL A 114 29.55 0.66 -2.54
C VAL A 114 29.14 0.72 -1.08
N ALA A 115 29.84 0.00 -0.20
CA ALA A 115 29.44 -0.19 1.19
C ALA A 115 30.59 0.06 2.19
N GLY A 116 31.61 0.80 1.77
CA GLY A 116 32.68 1.23 2.67
C GLY A 116 32.21 2.32 3.64
N ASP A 117 32.87 2.37 4.78
CA ASP A 117 32.62 3.37 5.81
C ASP A 117 33.59 4.55 5.71
N LEU A 118 33.25 5.64 6.41
CA LEU A 118 34.12 6.83 6.49
C LEU A 118 35.43 6.49 7.22
N PRO A 119 36.56 7.13 6.86
CA PRO A 119 37.89 6.76 7.34
C PRO A 119 38.09 6.90 8.87
N TRP A 120 37.21 7.61 9.56
CA TRP A 120 37.23 7.73 11.02
C TRP A 120 36.41 6.67 11.77
N VAL A 121 35.65 5.84 11.05
CA VAL A 121 34.89 4.73 11.65
C VAL A 121 35.88 3.64 12.08
N ARG A 122 35.78 3.22 13.34
CA ARG A 122 36.56 2.11 13.90
C ARG A 122 35.62 1.06 14.47
N TYR A 123 35.88 -0.20 14.19
CA TYR A 123 35.09 -1.31 14.74
C TYR A 123 35.65 -1.79 16.06
N THR A 124 34.75 -2.22 16.94
CA THR A 124 35.11 -2.84 18.21
C THR A 124 35.65 -4.25 17.97
N PRO A 125 36.54 -4.78 18.83
CA PRO A 125 36.99 -6.16 18.75
C PRO A 125 35.84 -7.18 18.78
N GLN A 126 34.76 -6.87 19.52
CA GLN A 126 33.55 -7.70 19.59
C GLN A 126 32.87 -7.81 18.22
N ARG A 127 32.69 -6.69 17.49
CA ARG A 127 32.10 -6.71 16.15
C ARG A 127 32.96 -7.51 15.16
N CYS A 128 34.28 -7.40 15.27
CA CYS A 128 35.20 -8.21 14.46
C CYS A 128 35.08 -9.71 14.77
N ALA A 129 34.93 -10.08 16.05
CA ALA A 129 34.74 -11.46 16.48
C ALA A 129 33.41 -12.08 15.98
N GLU A 130 32.31 -11.31 15.98
CA GLU A 130 31.01 -11.74 15.43
C GLU A 130 31.11 -12.14 13.95
N LEU A 131 31.94 -11.42 13.18
CA LEU A 131 32.19 -11.69 11.77
C LEU A 131 33.24 -12.79 11.56
N GLY A 132 33.80 -13.37 12.62
CA GLY A 132 34.79 -14.45 12.55
C GLY A 132 36.18 -14.00 12.10
N HIS A 133 36.50 -12.72 12.16
CA HIS A 133 37.78 -12.17 11.72
C HIS A 133 38.56 -11.50 12.87
N PRO A 134 39.80 -11.94 13.19
CA PRO A 134 40.64 -11.26 14.16
C PRO A 134 41.00 -9.83 13.68
N ALA A 135 41.58 -9.00 14.56
CA ALA A 135 41.76 -7.56 14.35
C ALA A 135 42.41 -7.17 12.99
N HIS A 136 43.27 -8.02 12.43
CA HIS A 136 43.82 -7.85 11.08
C HIS A 136 42.81 -8.32 10.01
N GLY A 137 42.33 -7.39 9.18
CA GLY A 137 41.37 -7.67 8.11
C GLY A 137 39.90 -7.53 8.49
N CYS A 138 39.61 -7.09 9.73
CA CYS A 138 38.23 -6.84 10.17
C CYS A 138 37.51 -5.79 9.30
N LEU A 139 38.20 -4.73 8.88
CA LEU A 139 37.62 -3.72 7.97
C LEU A 139 37.13 -4.36 6.65
N ASP A 140 37.98 -5.15 5.99
CA ASP A 140 37.60 -5.83 4.74
C ASP A 140 36.46 -6.83 4.91
N ALA A 141 36.36 -7.46 6.08
CA ALA A 141 35.26 -8.36 6.41
C ALA A 141 33.94 -7.59 6.57
N VAL A 142 33.95 -6.50 7.34
CA VAL A 142 32.76 -5.64 7.53
C VAL A 142 32.29 -5.06 6.20
N VAL A 143 33.21 -4.57 5.38
CA VAL A 143 32.87 -4.01 4.06
C VAL A 143 32.20 -5.05 3.16
N ARG A 144 32.68 -6.30 3.16
CA ARG A 144 32.07 -7.38 2.39
C ARG A 144 30.69 -7.78 2.92
N ASP A 145 30.54 -7.79 4.24
CA ASP A 145 29.27 -8.05 4.91
C ASP A 145 28.23 -6.98 4.56
N HIS A 146 28.54 -5.70 4.80
CA HIS A 146 27.68 -4.57 4.43
C HIS A 146 27.36 -4.54 2.94
N PHE A 147 28.34 -4.85 2.07
CA PHE A 147 28.10 -4.96 0.63
C PHE A 147 27.06 -6.03 0.30
N GLY A 148 27.15 -7.19 0.94
CA GLY A 148 26.16 -8.27 0.83
C GLY A 148 24.77 -7.83 1.29
N GLU A 149 24.67 -7.12 2.41
CA GLU A 149 23.39 -6.59 2.91
C GLU A 149 22.76 -5.56 1.97
N VAL A 150 23.55 -4.60 1.47
CA VAL A 150 23.08 -3.56 0.55
C VAL A 150 22.56 -4.17 -0.76
N VAL A 151 23.33 -5.08 -1.37
CA VAL A 151 22.92 -5.72 -2.61
C VAL A 151 21.76 -6.69 -2.37
N GLY A 152 21.90 -7.58 -1.38
CA GLY A 152 20.93 -8.63 -1.09
C GLY A 152 19.56 -8.09 -0.73
N GLY A 153 19.49 -7.11 0.18
CA GLY A 153 18.23 -6.48 0.58
C GLY A 153 17.52 -5.79 -0.59
N ARG A 154 18.27 -5.08 -1.43
CA ARG A 154 17.72 -4.39 -2.61
C ARG A 154 17.21 -5.39 -3.65
N VAL A 155 18.02 -6.40 -4.01
CA VAL A 155 17.63 -7.44 -4.97
C VAL A 155 16.39 -8.21 -4.49
N ALA A 156 16.33 -8.57 -3.21
CA ALA A 156 15.17 -9.22 -2.62
C ALA A 156 13.90 -8.35 -2.74
N ALA A 157 14.00 -7.04 -2.48
CA ALA A 157 12.91 -6.11 -2.71
C ALA A 157 12.47 -6.09 -4.19
N GLY A 158 13.42 -6.13 -5.13
CA GLY A 158 13.15 -6.26 -6.55
C GLY A 158 12.36 -7.51 -6.92
N VAL A 159 12.80 -8.67 -6.43
CA VAL A 159 12.11 -9.95 -6.63
C VAL A 159 10.69 -9.90 -6.07
N LEU A 160 10.51 -9.35 -4.87
CA LEU A 160 9.19 -9.16 -4.28
C LEU A 160 8.31 -8.25 -5.17
N GLY A 161 8.85 -7.15 -5.68
CA GLY A 161 8.16 -6.27 -6.62
C GLY A 161 7.69 -7.01 -7.89
N LEU A 162 8.55 -7.85 -8.48
CA LEU A 162 8.21 -8.67 -9.64
C LEU A 162 7.11 -9.70 -9.32
N LEU A 163 7.18 -10.36 -8.16
CA LEU A 163 6.14 -11.29 -7.71
C LEU A 163 4.79 -10.60 -7.53
N VAL A 164 4.79 -9.40 -6.93
CA VAL A 164 3.56 -8.59 -6.76
C VAL A 164 3.01 -8.16 -8.12
N LEU A 165 3.84 -7.69 -9.06
CA LEU A 165 3.40 -7.35 -10.41
C LEU A 165 2.85 -8.57 -11.17
N GLY A 166 3.50 -9.73 -11.04
CA GLY A 166 3.04 -10.98 -11.65
C GLY A 166 1.69 -11.43 -11.10
N GLY A 167 1.52 -11.38 -9.77
CA GLY A 167 0.25 -11.65 -9.10
C GLY A 167 -0.85 -10.67 -9.51
N TYR A 168 -0.54 -9.36 -9.54
CA TYR A 168 -1.45 -8.32 -10.01
C TYR A 168 -1.89 -8.56 -11.46
N ALA A 169 -0.95 -8.86 -12.37
CA ALA A 169 -1.25 -9.15 -13.76
C ALA A 169 -2.12 -10.41 -13.90
N LEU A 170 -1.87 -11.45 -13.11
CA LEU A 170 -2.69 -12.67 -13.09
C LEU A 170 -4.12 -12.38 -12.61
N VAL A 171 -4.28 -11.63 -11.51
CA VAL A 171 -5.60 -11.23 -10.98
C VAL A 171 -6.34 -10.37 -11.98
N ARG A 172 -5.67 -9.38 -12.60
CA ARG A 172 -6.27 -8.51 -13.62
C ARG A 172 -6.72 -9.30 -14.86
N ARG A 173 -5.94 -10.30 -15.28
CA ARG A 173 -6.31 -11.20 -16.38
C ARG A 173 -7.53 -12.05 -16.04
N ARG A 174 -7.65 -12.53 -14.80
CA ARG A 174 -8.78 -13.37 -14.34
C ARG A 174 -10.07 -12.58 -14.09
N LEU A 175 -9.99 -11.35 -13.58
CA LEU A 175 -11.16 -10.53 -13.19
C LEU A 175 -11.59 -9.51 -14.25
N GLY A 176 -10.82 -9.34 -15.33
CA GLY A 176 -11.07 -8.37 -16.40
C GLY A 176 -10.44 -7.00 -16.13
N ALA A 177 -9.83 -6.42 -17.18
CA ALA A 177 -8.99 -5.22 -17.08
C ALA A 177 -9.74 -3.93 -16.66
N ALA A 178 -11.05 -3.86 -16.87
CA ALA A 178 -11.87 -2.67 -16.62
C ALA A 178 -12.12 -2.38 -15.13
N ARG A 179 -11.89 -3.36 -14.23
CA ARG A 179 -12.14 -3.20 -12.78
C ARG A 179 -10.93 -2.65 -12.01
N VAL A 180 -9.76 -2.57 -12.63
CA VAL A 180 -8.49 -2.28 -11.96
C VAL A 180 -7.61 -1.33 -12.80
N THR A 181 -8.14 -0.16 -13.14
CA THR A 181 -7.36 0.90 -13.76
C THR A 181 -6.73 1.80 -12.69
N PRO A 182 -5.45 2.18 -12.83
CA PRO A 182 -4.81 3.16 -11.94
C PRO A 182 -5.53 4.52 -12.00
N MET A 183 -5.43 5.31 -10.92
CA MET A 183 -5.96 6.68 -10.94
C MET A 183 -5.15 7.56 -11.93
N PRO A 184 -5.77 8.16 -12.96
CA PRO A 184 -5.08 9.06 -13.87
C PRO A 184 -4.65 10.36 -13.14
N GLY A 185 -3.53 10.96 -13.54
CA GLY A 185 -3.05 12.25 -13.03
C GLY A 185 -2.35 12.26 -11.66
N VAL A 186 -2.88 11.57 -10.64
CA VAL A 186 -2.30 11.60 -9.27
C VAL A 186 -0.96 10.87 -9.21
N LEU A 187 -0.88 9.68 -9.83
CA LEU A 187 0.32 8.84 -9.79
C LEU A 187 1.53 9.48 -10.49
N PRO A 188 1.41 10.10 -11.69
CA PRO A 188 2.53 10.79 -12.32
C PRO A 188 3.06 11.97 -11.51
N VAL A 189 2.20 12.79 -10.90
CA VAL A 189 2.63 13.90 -10.04
C VAL A 189 3.36 13.38 -8.82
N ALA A 190 2.76 12.45 -8.07
CA ALA A 190 3.35 11.88 -6.87
C ALA A 190 4.68 11.18 -7.17
N GLY A 191 4.75 10.39 -8.24
CA GLY A 191 5.98 9.74 -8.70
C GLY A 191 7.05 10.75 -9.10
N THR A 192 6.70 11.78 -9.86
CA THR A 192 7.65 12.84 -10.25
C THR A 192 8.23 13.55 -9.03
N ALA A 193 7.38 13.94 -8.07
CA ALA A 193 7.84 14.60 -6.85
C ALA A 193 8.73 13.68 -6.00
N LEU A 194 8.28 12.46 -5.71
CA LEU A 194 8.99 11.51 -4.88
C LEU A 194 10.36 11.15 -5.46
N TYR A 195 10.40 10.74 -6.73
CA TYR A 195 11.66 10.33 -7.37
C TYR A 195 12.57 11.52 -7.68
N GLY A 196 12.01 12.71 -7.92
CA GLY A 196 12.80 13.93 -8.07
C GLY A 196 13.56 14.29 -6.78
N VAL A 197 12.85 14.29 -5.64
CA VAL A 197 13.47 14.51 -4.33
C VAL A 197 14.49 13.42 -4.00
N ALA A 198 14.13 12.14 -4.20
CA ALA A 198 15.03 11.02 -3.94
C ALA A 198 16.31 11.12 -4.79
N THR A 199 16.19 11.49 -6.07
CA THR A 199 17.34 11.72 -6.96
C THR A 199 18.26 12.79 -6.40
N ALA A 200 17.71 13.95 -6.03
CA ALA A 200 18.50 15.05 -5.50
C ALA A 200 19.24 14.65 -4.22
N VAL A 201 18.54 14.08 -3.24
CA VAL A 201 19.11 13.66 -1.96
C VAL A 201 20.21 12.61 -2.16
N LEU A 202 19.93 11.53 -2.90
CA LEU A 202 20.86 10.42 -3.06
C LEU A 202 22.12 10.81 -3.85
N LEU A 203 21.99 11.66 -4.87
CA LEU A 203 23.16 12.13 -5.61
C LEU A 203 24.02 13.09 -4.78
N ILE A 204 23.39 13.98 -4.00
CA ILE A 204 24.08 14.88 -3.07
C ILE A 204 24.79 14.08 -1.98
N ASP A 205 24.13 13.11 -1.35
CA ASP A 205 24.73 12.26 -0.31
C ASP A 205 25.90 11.44 -0.87
N GLY A 206 25.75 10.87 -2.06
CA GLY A 206 26.85 10.17 -2.72
C GLY A 206 28.04 11.09 -3.01
N MET A 207 27.78 12.33 -3.42
CA MET A 207 28.83 13.34 -3.60
C MET A 207 29.51 13.69 -2.26
N ASN A 208 28.73 13.91 -1.20
CA ASN A 208 29.24 14.22 0.13
C ASN A 208 30.10 13.08 0.70
N LEU A 209 29.69 11.83 0.52
CA LEU A 209 30.49 10.66 0.91
C LEU A 209 31.79 10.58 0.11
N ALA A 210 31.72 10.80 -1.21
CA ALA A 210 32.89 10.78 -2.06
C ALA A 210 33.91 11.88 -1.71
N THR A 211 33.44 13.08 -1.33
CA THR A 211 34.32 14.18 -0.91
C THR A 211 34.88 14.00 0.50
N ALA A 212 34.07 13.50 1.43
CA ALA A 212 34.46 13.35 2.84
C ALA A 212 35.35 12.13 3.11
N GLY A 213 35.13 11.02 2.40
CA GLY A 213 35.84 9.76 2.64
C GLY A 213 36.52 9.15 1.42
N GLY A 214 36.52 9.85 0.28
CA GLY A 214 37.18 9.40 -0.94
C GLY A 214 36.45 8.27 -1.67
N ALA A 215 37.17 7.57 -2.55
CA ALA A 215 36.62 6.54 -3.43
C ALA A 215 36.11 5.27 -2.71
N HIS A 216 36.30 5.14 -1.40
CA HIS A 216 36.00 3.92 -0.65
C HIS A 216 35.06 4.16 0.54
N ALA A 217 34.34 5.28 0.54
CA ALA A 217 33.40 5.66 1.60
C ALA A 217 31.95 5.28 1.31
N GLY A 218 31.73 4.23 0.50
CA GLY A 218 30.40 3.72 0.24
C GLY A 218 29.49 4.64 -0.58
N SER A 219 30.04 5.60 -1.34
CA SER A 219 29.25 6.50 -2.18
C SER A 219 28.49 5.78 -3.30
N GLY A 220 28.95 4.60 -3.71
CA GLY A 220 28.35 3.77 -4.74
C GLY A 220 26.93 3.30 -4.43
N GLN A 221 26.56 3.10 -3.15
CA GLN A 221 25.17 2.76 -2.79
C GLN A 221 24.20 3.92 -3.05
N CYS A 222 24.67 5.16 -2.87
CA CYS A 222 23.90 6.38 -3.07
C CYS A 222 23.78 6.70 -4.56
N TRP A 223 24.88 6.60 -5.31
CA TRP A 223 24.87 6.82 -6.76
C TRP A 223 24.05 5.78 -7.51
N SER A 224 24.16 4.48 -7.17
CA SER A 224 23.32 3.45 -7.78
C SER A 224 21.83 3.69 -7.57
N ALA A 225 21.43 4.06 -6.35
CA ALA A 225 20.04 4.39 -6.04
C ALA A 225 19.60 5.70 -6.72
N GLY A 226 20.45 6.73 -6.71
CA GLY A 226 20.18 8.03 -7.32
C GLY A 226 20.01 7.97 -8.84
N VAL A 227 20.84 7.17 -9.53
CA VAL A 227 20.72 6.95 -10.99
C VAL A 227 19.39 6.27 -11.33
N VAL A 228 19.00 5.23 -10.58
CA VAL A 228 17.72 4.56 -10.81
C VAL A 228 16.54 5.46 -10.47
N ALA A 229 16.62 6.23 -9.38
CA ALA A 229 15.63 7.23 -9.03
C ALA A 229 15.47 8.28 -10.13
N LEU A 230 16.56 8.73 -10.76
CA LEU A 230 16.53 9.68 -11.87
C LEU A 230 15.79 9.10 -13.09
N VAL A 231 16.04 7.84 -13.43
CA VAL A 231 15.32 7.17 -14.52
C VAL A 231 13.82 7.11 -14.23
N MET A 232 13.44 6.78 -12.99
CA MET A 232 12.04 6.75 -12.56
C MET A 232 11.41 8.15 -12.59
N PHE A 233 12.13 9.18 -12.13
CA PHE A 233 11.71 10.57 -12.21
C PHE A 233 11.40 10.97 -13.65
N LEU A 234 12.32 10.70 -14.59
CA LEU A 234 12.14 11.04 -16.01
C LEU A 234 10.96 10.27 -16.63
N ALA A 235 10.75 9.02 -16.25
CA ALA A 235 9.63 8.22 -16.73
C ALA A 235 8.26 8.77 -16.26
N TYR A 236 8.16 9.14 -14.98
CA TYR A 236 6.95 9.74 -14.43
C TYR A 236 6.72 11.17 -14.95
N ALA A 237 7.76 11.98 -15.06
CA ALA A 237 7.69 13.33 -15.62
C ALA A 237 7.24 13.31 -17.08
N ARG A 238 7.76 12.38 -17.90
CA ARG A 238 7.30 12.18 -19.29
C ARG A 238 5.82 11.79 -19.34
N THR A 239 5.37 10.92 -18.44
CA THR A 239 3.96 10.51 -18.36
C THR A 239 3.06 11.69 -17.99
N LEU A 240 3.45 12.45 -16.96
CA LEU A 240 2.76 13.66 -16.53
C LEU A 240 2.67 14.71 -17.66
N TYR A 241 3.79 14.95 -18.36
CA TYR A 241 3.85 15.86 -19.50
C TYR A 241 2.88 15.43 -20.61
N ARG A 242 2.87 14.15 -20.98
CA ARG A 242 1.94 13.63 -21.99
C ARG A 242 0.49 13.83 -21.59
N GLU A 243 0.14 13.56 -20.34
CA GLU A 243 -1.25 13.68 -19.86
C GLU A 243 -1.76 15.14 -19.83
N HIS A 244 -0.90 16.11 -19.49
CA HIS A 244 -1.29 17.52 -19.45
C HIS A 244 -1.29 18.16 -20.84
N PHE A 245 -0.24 17.97 -21.64
CA PHE A 245 -0.10 18.67 -22.91
C PHE A 245 -0.93 18.04 -24.05
N SER A 246 -1.26 16.74 -23.99
CA SER A 246 -2.17 16.15 -24.98
C SER A 246 -3.63 16.60 -24.80
N ARG A 247 -3.98 17.19 -23.65
CA ARG A 247 -5.33 17.71 -23.38
C ARG A 247 -5.51 19.17 -23.78
N SER A 248 -4.42 19.92 -23.98
CA SER A 248 -4.49 21.33 -24.38
C SER A 248 -4.56 21.53 -25.91
N THR A 249 -4.52 20.46 -26.70
CA THR A 249 -4.51 20.48 -28.17
C THR A 249 -5.73 19.82 -28.80
N ALA A 250 -6.70 19.40 -27.99
CA ALA A 250 -7.99 18.84 -28.39
C ALA A 250 -9.12 19.72 -27.86
#